data_AF-A0A4W6BP87-F1
#
_entry.id   AF-A0A4W6BP87-F1
#
_cell.length_a   1.000
_cell.length_b   1.000
_cell.length_c   1.000
_cell.angle_alpha   90.00
_cell.angle_beta   90.00
_cell.angle_gamma   90.00
#
_symmetry.space_group_name_H-M   'P 1'
#
loop_
_entity.id
_entity.type
_entity.pdbx_description
1 polymer ?
#
loop_
_entity_poly.entity_id
_entity_poly.type
_entity_poly.pdbx_seq_one_letter_code
_entity_poly.pdbx_strand_id
1 'polypeptide(L)'
;EITLHRGSSVKLSCEAIYNLKRCGLVHVEWCNFTKKCAKLTDPSRYFTTVNETAVDENTRRRQVVTEILSVTTEDDGQFQCNAHCEGESALGHYIIVKVKDGSVHKGFKRSNKLRASSFTDVSFKAFFLLCILMFHHRL
;
A
#
# COMPACT_ATOMS: atom_id res chain seq x y z
N GLU A 1 -2.85 11.15 -4.45
CA GLU A 1 -3.51 10.75 -5.71
C GLU A 1 -2.45 10.53 -6.78
N ILE A 2 -2.64 9.56 -7.67
CA ILE A 2 -1.75 9.21 -8.77
C ILE A 2 -2.59 9.12 -10.04
N THR A 3 -2.22 9.87 -11.06
CA THR A 3 -2.82 9.75 -12.40
C THR A 3 -1.94 8.87 -13.28
N LEU A 4 -2.53 7.87 -13.92
CA LEU A 4 -1.86 6.89 -14.77
C LEU A 4 -2.54 6.83 -16.14
N HIS A 5 -1.82 6.34 -17.14
CA HIS A 5 -2.38 6.06 -18.44
C HIS A 5 -2.70 4.57 -18.56
N ARG A 6 -3.79 4.22 -19.25
CA ARG A 6 -4.11 2.82 -19.54
C ARG A 6 -2.90 2.11 -20.16
N GLY A 7 -2.57 0.92 -19.66
CA GLY A 7 -1.42 0.13 -20.09
C GLY A 7 -0.08 0.47 -19.41
N SER A 8 0.00 1.56 -18.63
CA SER A 8 1.18 1.82 -17.78
C SER A 8 1.24 0.87 -16.60
N SER A 9 2.33 0.90 -15.81
CA SER A 9 2.41 0.16 -14.53
C SER A 9 2.60 1.12 -13.36
N VAL A 10 2.15 0.71 -12.18
CA VAL A 10 2.29 1.48 -10.93
C VAL A 10 2.66 0.54 -9.79
N LYS A 11 3.53 1.03 -8.89
CA LYS A 11 3.89 0.32 -7.66
C LYS A 11 3.24 0.97 -6.46
N LEU A 12 2.49 0.18 -5.71
CA LEU A 12 1.95 0.52 -4.40
C LEU A 12 2.89 -0.05 -3.34
N SER A 13 3.54 0.80 -2.56
CA SER A 13 4.50 0.40 -1.53
C SER A 13 3.93 0.68 -0.15
N CYS A 14 3.87 -0.37 0.67
CA CYS A 14 3.44 -0.31 2.06
C CYS A 14 4.56 -0.77 2.98
N GLU A 15 4.71 -0.12 4.12
CA GLU A 15 5.63 -0.55 5.16
C GLU A 15 4.89 -0.77 6.46
N ALA A 16 5.01 -1.96 7.05
CA ALA A 16 4.50 -2.28 8.37
C ALA A 16 5.66 -2.38 9.37
N ILE A 17 5.69 -1.48 10.35
CA ILE A 17 6.62 -1.58 11.48
C ILE A 17 5.88 -2.19 12.66
N TYR A 18 6.39 -3.29 13.22
CA TYR A 18 5.70 -4.02 14.30
C TYR A 18 6.67 -4.63 15.30
N ASN A 19 6.17 -4.88 16.51
CA ASN A 19 6.93 -5.58 17.54
C ASN A 19 6.76 -7.11 17.38
N LEU A 20 7.86 -7.81 17.12
CA LEU A 20 7.91 -9.26 16.88
C LEU A 20 7.38 -10.06 18.07
N LYS A 21 7.70 -9.69 19.30
CA LYS A 21 7.24 -10.41 20.51
C LYS A 21 5.73 -10.26 20.72
N ARG A 22 5.14 -9.14 20.29
CA ARG A 22 3.69 -8.88 20.41
C ARG A 22 2.88 -9.45 19.25
N CYS A 23 3.32 -9.21 18.02
CA CYS A 23 2.55 -9.56 16.83
C CYS A 23 2.95 -10.90 16.22
N GLY A 24 4.14 -11.44 16.53
CA GLY A 24 4.66 -12.66 15.91
C GLY A 24 4.70 -12.53 14.37
N LEU A 25 3.73 -13.18 13.71
CA LEU A 25 3.53 -13.08 12.27
C LEU A 25 2.51 -11.99 11.93
N VAL A 26 2.96 -10.92 11.28
CA VAL A 26 2.07 -9.93 10.68
C VAL A 26 1.61 -10.41 9.30
N HIS A 27 0.37 -10.11 8.92
CA HIS A 27 -0.14 -10.21 7.55
C HIS A 27 -0.31 -8.80 7.00
N VAL A 28 0.28 -8.50 5.84
CA VAL A 28 0.24 -7.17 5.22
C VAL A 28 -0.18 -7.33 3.77
N GLU A 29 -1.25 -6.65 3.37
CA GLU A 29 -1.81 -6.77 2.03
C GLU A 29 -2.40 -5.45 1.53
N TRP A 30 -2.33 -5.25 0.22
CA TRP A 30 -3.08 -4.19 -0.45
C TRP A 30 -4.48 -4.68 -0.80
N CYS A 31 -5.47 -3.80 -0.65
CA CYS A 31 -6.81 -4.01 -1.17
C CYS A 31 -7.34 -2.80 -1.94
N ASN A 32 -8.21 -3.05 -2.91
CA ASN A 32 -8.99 -2.02 -3.58
C ASN A 32 -10.22 -1.71 -2.72
N PHE A 33 -10.15 -0.62 -1.97
CA PHE A 33 -11.18 -0.18 -1.03
C PHE A 33 -12.50 0.15 -1.75
N THR A 34 -12.43 0.78 -2.93
CA THR A 34 -13.61 1.06 -3.77
C THR A 34 -14.37 -0.21 -4.14
N LYS A 35 -13.67 -1.34 -4.29
CA LYS A 35 -14.24 -2.66 -4.56
C LYS A 35 -14.42 -3.50 -3.29
N LYS A 36 -14.92 -2.90 -2.21
CA LYS A 36 -15.15 -3.56 -0.91
C LYS A 36 -13.89 -4.25 -0.35
N CYS A 37 -12.74 -3.60 -0.49
CA CYS A 37 -11.43 -4.13 -0.10
C CYS A 37 -11.10 -5.47 -0.79
N ALA A 38 -11.33 -5.55 -2.10
CA ALA A 38 -10.90 -6.68 -2.91
C ALA A 38 -9.36 -6.79 -2.90
N LYS A 39 -8.84 -7.94 -2.50
CA LYS A 39 -7.39 -8.19 -2.37
C LYS A 39 -6.70 -8.22 -3.74
N LEU A 40 -5.49 -7.67 -3.81
CA LEU A 40 -4.67 -7.69 -5.04
C LEU A 40 -3.85 -8.99 -5.12
N THR A 41 -4.51 -10.12 -5.37
CA THR A 41 -3.89 -11.46 -5.35
C THR A 41 -3.77 -12.14 -6.70
N ASP A 42 -4.46 -11.66 -7.74
CA ASP A 42 -4.39 -12.22 -9.10
C ASP A 42 -2.97 -12.06 -9.69
N PRO A 43 -2.20 -13.15 -9.85
CA PRO A 43 -0.81 -13.08 -10.31
C PRO A 43 -0.69 -12.68 -11.80
N SER A 44 -1.77 -12.74 -12.58
CA SER A 44 -1.78 -12.26 -13.96
C SER A 44 -1.87 -10.73 -14.06
N ARG A 45 -2.38 -10.08 -13.00
CA ARG A 45 -2.57 -8.63 -12.91
C ARG A 45 -1.55 -7.95 -12.00
N TYR A 46 -1.14 -8.62 -10.93
CA TYR A 46 -0.36 -8.05 -9.84
C TYR A 46 0.92 -8.83 -9.59
N PHE A 47 2.00 -8.10 -9.33
CA PHE A 47 3.25 -8.69 -8.87
C PHE A 47 3.60 -8.12 -7.49
N THR A 48 3.60 -8.97 -6.47
CA THR A 48 3.86 -8.55 -5.09
C THR A 48 5.22 -9.07 -4.62
N THR A 49 6.03 -8.17 -4.08
CA THR A 49 7.29 -8.48 -3.39
C THR A 49 7.18 -8.12 -1.93
N VAL A 50 7.62 -9.02 -1.06
CA VAL A 50 7.68 -8.81 0.39
C VAL A 50 9.14 -8.83 0.81
N ASN A 51 9.55 -7.83 1.58
CA ASN A 51 10.86 -7.78 2.22
C ASN A 51 10.70 -7.52 3.70
N GLU A 52 11.44 -8.20 4.55
CA GLU A 52 11.41 -8.01 5.99
C GLU A 52 12.81 -7.73 6.52
N THR A 53 12.92 -6.71 7.36
CA THR A 53 14.18 -6.25 7.94
C THR A 53 14.05 -6.14 9.45
N ALA A 54 15.10 -6.54 10.17
CA ALA A 54 15.22 -6.27 11.59
C ALA A 54 15.61 -4.80 11.78
N VAL A 55 14.80 -4.05 12.53
CA VAL A 55 15.13 -2.66 12.92
C VAL A 55 15.91 -2.69 14.24
N ASP A 56 15.48 -3.54 15.17
CA ASP A 56 16.16 -3.86 16.43
C ASP A 56 15.82 -5.30 16.87
N GLU A 57 16.14 -5.71 18.11
CA GLU A 57 15.85 -7.05 18.66
C GLU A 57 14.37 -7.43 18.53
N ASN A 58 13.48 -6.49 18.81
CA ASN A 58 12.04 -6.72 18.95
C ASN A 58 11.21 -6.02 17.87
N THR A 59 11.78 -5.13 17.08
CA THR A 59 11.09 -4.38 16.03
C THR A 59 11.46 -4.91 14.65
N ARG A 60 10.43 -5.21 13.86
CA ARG A 60 10.55 -5.63 12.46
C ARG A 60 9.90 -4.58 11.57
N ARG A 61 10.47 -4.40 10.38
CA ARG A 61 9.90 -3.61 9.30
C ARG A 61 9.67 -4.53 8.12
N ARG A 62 8.40 -4.72 7.77
CA ARG A 62 7.98 -5.47 6.59
C ARG A 62 7.51 -4.52 5.51
N GLN A 63 8.18 -4.53 4.37
CA GLN A 63 7.78 -3.79 3.18
C GLN A 63 7.04 -4.73 2.21
N VAL A 64 5.85 -4.32 1.77
CA VAL A 64 5.04 -5.01 0.76
C VAL A 64 4.84 -4.05 -0.41
N VAL A 65 5.44 -4.41 -1.55
CA VAL A 65 5.29 -3.67 -2.79
C VAL A 65 4.47 -4.49 -3.77
N THR A 66 3.32 -3.97 -4.18
CA THR A 66 2.46 -4.58 -5.20
C THR A 66 2.49 -3.72 -6.46
N GLU A 67 3.00 -4.28 -7.56
CA GLU A 67 2.95 -3.66 -8.88
C GLU A 67 1.69 -4.09 -9.62
N ILE A 68 0.88 -3.13 -10.08
CA ILE A 68 -0.16 -3.36 -11.08
C ILE A 68 0.53 -3.34 -12.44
N LEU A 69 0.60 -4.50 -13.11
CA LEU A 69 1.46 -4.71 -14.27
C LEU A 69 1.04 -3.90 -15.50
N SER A 70 -0.27 -3.73 -15.68
CA SER A 70 -0.90 -2.97 -16.76
C SER A 70 -2.23 -2.39 -16.26
N VAL A 71 -2.25 -1.11 -15.89
CA VAL A 71 -3.48 -0.47 -15.39
C VAL A 71 -4.56 -0.38 -16.46
N THR A 72 -5.79 -0.63 -16.02
CA THR A 72 -7.04 -0.56 -16.78
C THR A 72 -7.97 0.45 -16.12
N THR A 73 -9.04 0.84 -16.81
CA THR A 73 -10.07 1.73 -16.22
C THR A 73 -10.75 1.09 -15.00
N GLU A 74 -10.73 -0.24 -14.88
CA GLU A 74 -11.21 -0.94 -13.69
C GLU A 74 -10.34 -0.71 -12.45
N ASP A 75 -9.10 -0.24 -12.62
CA ASP A 75 -8.18 0.05 -11.52
C ASP A 75 -8.33 1.50 -11.01
N ASP A 76 -9.28 2.29 -11.55
CA ASP A 76 -9.66 3.58 -10.95
C ASP A 76 -10.32 3.34 -9.59
N GLY A 77 -9.79 3.98 -8.55
CA GLY A 77 -10.32 3.83 -7.21
C GLY A 77 -9.33 4.14 -6.11
N GLN A 78 -9.72 3.80 -4.89
CA GLN A 78 -8.92 3.96 -3.68
C GLN A 78 -8.33 2.62 -3.28
N PHE A 79 -7.04 2.61 -3.03
CA PHE A 79 -6.29 1.46 -2.57
C PHE A 79 -5.82 1.71 -1.15
N GLN A 80 -5.90 0.70 -0.29
CA GLN A 80 -5.46 0.80 1.10
C GLN A 80 -4.57 -0.39 1.43
N CYS A 81 -3.48 -0.12 2.15
CA CYS A 81 -2.69 -1.17 2.75
C CYS A 81 -3.27 -1.52 4.11
N ASN A 82 -3.50 -2.80 4.35
CA ASN A 82 -3.99 -3.32 5.60
C ASN A 82 -2.92 -4.21 6.20
N ALA A 83 -2.70 -4.04 7.50
CA ALA A 83 -1.85 -4.92 8.25
C ALA A 83 -2.61 -5.48 9.45
N HIS A 84 -2.41 -6.75 9.74
CA HIS A 84 -3.07 -7.45 10.83
C HIS A 84 -2.12 -8.45 11.48
N CYS A 85 -2.16 -8.55 12.79
CA CYS A 85 -1.56 -9.63 13.56
C CYS A 85 -2.58 -10.08 14.62
N GLU A 86 -2.29 -11.14 15.39
CA GLU A 86 -3.25 -11.63 16.40
C GLU A 86 -3.71 -10.51 17.35
N GLY A 87 -4.98 -10.09 17.22
CA GLY A 87 -5.62 -9.07 18.05
C GLY A 87 -5.36 -7.60 17.70
N GLU A 88 -4.47 -7.29 16.75
CA GLU A 88 -4.20 -5.91 16.32
C GLU A 88 -4.35 -5.73 14.81
N SER A 89 -4.87 -4.57 14.39
CA SER A 89 -4.96 -4.20 12.97
C SER A 89 -4.59 -2.73 12.79
N ALA A 90 -3.89 -2.42 11.70
CA ALA A 90 -3.58 -1.07 11.29
C ALA A 90 -3.93 -0.87 9.82
N LEU A 91 -4.43 0.32 9.50
CA LEU A 91 -4.81 0.72 8.15
C LEU A 91 -3.88 1.84 7.68
N GLY A 92 -3.35 1.70 6.48
CA GLY A 92 -2.60 2.76 5.81
C GLY A 92 -3.51 3.83 5.23
N HIS A 93 -2.89 4.91 4.75
CA HIS A 93 -3.60 5.94 4.00
C HIS A 93 -4.13 5.41 2.67
N TYR A 94 -5.24 6.01 2.21
CA TYR A 94 -5.77 5.72 0.88
C TYR A 94 -4.85 6.30 -0.20
N ILE A 95 -4.54 5.46 -1.18
CA ILE A 95 -3.92 5.87 -2.44
C ILE A 95 -5.02 5.92 -3.50
N ILE A 96 -5.32 7.13 -3.97
CA ILE A 96 -6.25 7.33 -5.08
C ILE A 96 -5.50 7.09 -6.38
N VAL A 97 -5.94 6.11 -7.17
CA VAL A 97 -5.48 5.86 -8.54
C VAL A 97 -6.54 6.37 -9.51
N LYS A 98 -6.12 7.21 -10.44
CA LYS A 98 -6.93 7.71 -11.55
C LYS A 98 -6.35 7.24 -12.86
N VAL A 99 -7.15 6.57 -13.68
CA VAL A 99 -6.69 6.02 -14.96
C VAL A 99 -7.29 6.83 -16.10
N LYS A 100 -6.42 7.45 -16.90
CA LYS A 100 -6.79 8.16 -18.12
C LYS A 100 -6.62 7.25 -19.33
N ASP A 101 -7.58 7.29 -20.24
CA ASP A 101 -7.39 6.74 -21.57
C ASP A 101 -6.26 7.53 -22.25
N GLY A 102 -5.21 6.84 -22.68
CA GLY A 102 -4.16 7.47 -23.46
C GLY A 102 -4.77 7.90 -24.79
N SER A 103 -4.86 9.20 -25.06
CA SER A 103 -5.02 9.67 -26.43
C SER A 103 -3.80 9.19 -27.21
N VAL A 104 -4.02 8.36 -28.24
CA VAL A 104 -3.00 7.96 -29.19
C VAL A 104 -2.58 9.22 -29.96
N HIS A 105 -1.64 10.00 -29.42
CA HIS A 105 -0.91 10.94 -30.22
C HIS A 105 0.04 10.13 -31.12
N LYS A 106 -0.31 10.07 -32.42
CA LYS A 106 0.55 9.58 -33.50
C LYS A 106 1.91 10.29 -33.40
N GLY A 107 2.91 9.60 -32.88
CA GLY A 107 4.25 10.14 -32.65
C GLY A 107 5.08 9.21 -31.79
N PHE A 108 5.38 8.03 -32.31
CA PHE A 108 6.21 7.03 -31.63
C PHE A 108 7.65 7.56 -31.51
N LYS A 109 7.97 8.24 -30.40
CA LYS A 109 9.33 8.30 -29.86
C LYS A 109 9.39 7.34 -28.68
N ARG A 110 10.24 6.31 -28.82
CA ARG A 110 10.53 5.29 -27.81
C ARG A 110 10.90 6.00 -26.50
N SER A 111 9.99 5.99 -25.53
CA SER A 111 10.13 6.67 -24.25
C SER A 111 10.10 5.64 -23.13
N ASN A 112 11.06 5.73 -22.22
CA ASN A 112 11.19 4.85 -21.05
C ASN A 112 9.85 4.74 -20.32
N LYS A 113 9.40 3.50 -20.07
CA LYS A 113 8.17 3.18 -19.33
C LYS A 113 8.16 3.97 -18.01
N LEU A 114 7.33 5.02 -17.94
CA LEU A 114 7.14 5.83 -16.74
C LEU A 114 6.60 4.92 -15.63
N ARG A 115 7.44 4.59 -14.64
CA ARG A 115 7.06 3.86 -13.44
C ARG A 115 6.70 4.88 -12.35
N ALA A 116 5.41 5.03 -12.07
CA ALA A 116 4.97 5.74 -10.87
C ALA A 116 5.11 4.81 -9.65
N SER A 117 5.68 5.31 -8.56
CA SER A 117 5.75 4.62 -7.28
C SER A 117 5.14 5.50 -6.21
N SER A 118 4.29 4.93 -5.36
CA SER A 118 3.68 5.61 -4.22
C SER A 118 3.96 4.86 -2.94
N PHE A 119 4.25 5.60 -1.87
CA PHE A 119 4.66 5.08 -0.58
C PHE A 119 3.64 5.43 0.50
N THR A 120 3.30 4.46 1.34
CA THR A 120 2.53 4.66 2.57
C THR A 120 3.18 3.91 3.72
N ASP A 121 3.42 4.59 4.84
CA ASP A 121 3.94 4.00 6.06
C ASP A 121 2.80 3.61 7.00
N VAL A 122 2.78 2.36 7.43
CA VAL A 122 1.86 1.78 8.43
C VAL A 122 2.70 1.45 9.67
N SER A 123 2.47 2.16 10.77
CA SER A 123 3.23 1.94 12.02
C SER A 123 2.36 1.29 13.09
N PHE A 124 2.67 0.05 13.49
CA PHE A 124 2.23 -0.53 14.78
C PHE A 124 3.20 -0.07 15.87
N LYS A 125 3.14 1.21 16.20
CA LYS A 125 3.56 1.61 17.55
C LYS A 125 2.41 1.22 18.44
N ALA A 126 2.55 0.09 19.12
CA ALA A 126 1.65 -0.37 20.17
C ALA A 126 0.93 0.82 20.82
N PHE A 127 -0.39 0.88 20.63
CA PHE A 127 -1.29 1.93 21.07
C PHE A 127 -1.45 1.96 22.59
N PHE A 128 -0.33 1.94 23.33
CA PHE A 128 -0.30 2.01 24.79
C PHE A 128 0.09 3.39 25.34
N LEU A 129 0.24 4.42 24.48
CA LEU A 129 0.55 5.77 24.98
C LEU A 129 -0.10 6.96 24.26
N LEU A 130 -1.01 6.77 23.30
CA LEU A 130 -1.65 7.90 22.60
C LEU A 130 -3.19 7.91 22.58
N CYS A 131 -3.84 7.04 23.36
CA CYS A 131 -5.18 7.35 23.91
C CYS A 131 -5.10 8.15 25.22
N ILE A 132 -3.93 8.32 25.84
CA ILE A 132 -3.77 9.05 27.12
C ILE A 132 -3.38 10.53 26.92
N LEU A 133 -2.81 10.94 25.77
CA LEU A 133 -2.43 12.34 25.52
C LEU A 133 -3.45 13.18 24.74
N MET A 134 -4.56 12.59 24.25
CA MET A 134 -5.64 13.35 23.58
C MET A 134 -6.86 13.64 24.46
N PHE A 135 -6.82 13.30 25.76
CA PHE A 135 -7.93 13.57 26.70
C PHE A 135 -7.58 14.43 27.93
N HIS A 136 -6.34 14.91 28.08
CA HIS A 136 -5.96 15.83 29.14
C HIS A 136 -5.35 17.14 28.61
N HIS A 137 -6.12 17.87 27.79
CA HIS A 137 -6.06 19.35 27.73
C HIS A 137 -7.23 19.93 26.91
N ARG A 138 -8.45 19.71 27.41
CA ARG A 138 -9.59 20.64 27.23
C ARG A 138 -10.46 20.56 28.48
N LEU A 139 -10.02 21.25 29.52
CA LEU A 139 -10.89 21.93 30.47
C LEU A 139 -10.81 23.41 30.14
#